data_AF-A0A453SIP4-F1
#
_entry.id   AF-A0A453SIP4-F1
#
_cell.length_a   1.000
_cell.length_b   1.000
_cell.length_c   1.000
_cell.angle_alpha   90.00
_cell.angle_beta   90.00
_cell.angle_gamma   90.00
#
_symmetry.space_group_name_H-M   'P 1'
#
loop_
_entity.id
_entity.type
_entity.pdbx_description
1 polymer ?
#
loop_
_entity_poly.entity_id
_entity_poly.type
_entity_poly.pdbx_seq_one_letter_code
_entity_poly.pdbx_strand_id
1 'polypeptide(L)'
;CTNVPTQLSSHTVRARLQSTPGAEEWRWRELFHDHLNPTDESAWMDLLPLAGSTTAAAAAEEFDWAMLYRTLKGGVGSSAAQAGATPSSSSFLVEASLHDVRLDPGDEVYGRAQQTNLEYLLLLDVDRLVWSFRRQAGLPAPGAPYGGWEGAVVELRGHFVGHYLSAAAKMWASTHNGTLAGKMSAVVDALHACQQAPANGGTGYLSAFPAEFFDRFEAIQPVWAPYYTIHKIMQGLLDQYMVAGNGKALAMVVAMAGYFGERVRSVIQRHSIERHWTSLNEETGGMNDVLYQLYAITVILPRHRLFRYAC
;
A
#
# COMPACT_ATOMS: atom_id res chain seq x y z
N CYS A 1 8.96 26.13 16.22
CA CYS A 1 8.64 25.29 15.05
C CYS A 1 9.42 25.79 13.83
N THR A 2 10.68 25.38 13.69
CA THR A 2 11.47 25.69 12.49
C THR A 2 11.36 24.52 11.54
N ASN A 3 10.54 24.66 10.49
CA ASN A 3 10.44 23.72 9.36
C ASN A 3 11.72 23.80 8.49
N VAL A 4 12.90 23.69 9.08
CA VAL A 4 14.13 23.44 8.34
C VAL A 4 14.30 21.92 8.34
N PRO A 5 14.13 21.25 7.18
CA PRO A 5 14.39 19.82 7.10
C PRO A 5 15.84 19.60 7.53
N THR A 6 16.05 18.94 8.67
CA THR A 6 17.40 18.56 9.11
C THR A 6 17.96 17.54 8.13
N GLN A 7 19.27 17.32 8.07
CA GLN A 7 19.81 16.23 7.25
C GLN A 7 19.19 14.86 7.61
N LEU A 8 18.71 14.69 8.84
CA LEU A 8 17.99 13.50 9.32
C LEU A 8 16.56 13.36 8.75
N SER A 9 15.98 14.43 8.20
CA SER A 9 14.71 14.33 7.44
C SER A 9 14.88 13.61 6.09
N SER A 10 16.12 13.46 5.60
CA SER A 10 16.38 12.67 4.39
C SER A 10 16.38 11.19 4.72
N HIS A 11 15.43 10.45 4.15
CA HIS A 11 15.36 8.99 4.23
C HIS A 11 16.67 8.32 3.79
N THR A 12 17.38 8.88 2.79
CA THR A 12 18.69 8.37 2.36
C THR A 12 19.76 8.57 3.42
N VAL A 13 19.80 9.74 4.05
CA VAL A 13 20.80 10.02 5.09
C VAL A 13 20.54 9.12 6.30
N ARG A 14 19.28 9.02 6.74
CA ARG A 14 18.87 8.13 7.84
C ARG A 14 19.23 6.66 7.53
N ALA A 15 18.88 6.16 6.34
CA ALA A 15 19.21 4.77 5.97
C ALA A 15 20.72 4.51 5.92
N ARG A 16 21.53 5.44 5.37
CA ARG A 16 23.00 5.30 5.37
C ARG A 16 23.56 5.29 6.79
N LEU A 17 23.10 6.20 7.64
CA LEU A 17 23.51 6.22 9.05
C LEU A 17 23.18 4.87 9.68
N GLN A 18 21.93 4.38 9.55
CA GLN A 18 21.47 3.12 10.15
C GLN A 18 22.28 1.89 9.72
N SER A 19 22.90 1.95 8.54
CA SER A 19 23.76 0.90 7.99
C SER A 19 25.24 0.99 8.42
N THR A 20 25.65 2.01 9.18
CA THR A 20 27.04 2.25 9.59
C THR A 20 27.41 1.42 10.85
N PRO A 21 28.63 0.85 10.95
CA PRO A 21 29.09 0.19 12.17
C PRO A 21 29.01 1.11 13.40
N GLY A 22 28.52 0.60 14.55
CA GLY A 22 28.31 1.40 15.77
C GLY A 22 26.97 2.15 15.81
N ALA A 23 26.06 1.90 14.86
CA ALA A 23 24.76 2.57 14.79
C ALA A 23 23.81 2.32 15.98
N GLU A 24 24.07 1.29 16.77
CA GLU A 24 23.23 0.91 17.90
C GLU A 24 23.15 1.99 18.98
N GLU A 25 24.23 2.75 19.19
CA GLU A 25 24.31 3.77 20.26
C GLU A 25 23.43 5.00 20.01
N TRP A 26 23.20 5.40 18.75
CA TRP A 26 22.36 6.57 18.43
C TRP A 26 20.94 6.19 17.98
N ARG A 27 20.69 4.91 17.66
CA ARG A 27 19.34 4.38 17.37
C ARG A 27 18.36 4.63 18.52
N TRP A 28 18.85 4.57 19.77
CA TRP A 28 18.09 4.89 20.98
C TRP A 28 17.72 6.37 21.12
N ARG A 29 18.38 7.30 20.41
CA ARG A 29 18.04 8.73 20.46
C ARG A 29 17.02 9.15 19.40
N GLU A 30 16.93 8.44 18.28
CA GLU A 30 15.91 8.72 17.24
C GLU A 30 14.56 8.05 17.49
N LEU A 31 14.54 6.85 18.09
CA LEU A 31 13.29 6.13 18.42
C LEU A 31 12.46 6.81 19.52
N PHE A 32 13.06 7.71 20.30
CA PHE A 32 12.46 8.37 21.46
C PHE A 32 12.15 9.86 21.23
N HIS A 33 11.87 10.26 19.99
CA HIS A 33 11.01 11.44 19.83
C HIS A 33 9.57 11.01 20.13
N ASP A 34 9.18 11.24 21.38
CA ASP A 34 7.89 10.94 22.02
C ASP A 34 6.68 11.10 21.09
N HIS A 35 6.17 10.00 20.53
CA HIS A 35 4.90 9.99 19.82
C HIS A 35 3.87 9.00 20.39
N LEU A 36 4.21 8.27 21.45
CA LEU A 36 3.24 7.43 22.16
C LEU A 36 3.37 7.67 23.66
N ASN A 37 2.31 8.25 24.24
CA ASN A 37 2.19 8.40 25.68
C ASN A 37 2.02 6.98 26.28
N PRO A 38 2.83 6.55 27.26
CA PRO A 38 2.84 5.17 27.78
C PRO A 38 1.56 4.69 28.51
N THR A 39 0.46 5.44 28.46
CA THR A 39 -0.68 5.28 29.38
C THR A 39 -1.93 4.60 28.81
N ASP A 40 -1.94 4.10 27.57
CA ASP A 40 -3.17 3.53 26.99
C ASP A 40 -3.26 1.99 27.05
N GLU A 41 -2.42 1.32 27.84
CA GLU A 41 -2.37 -0.15 27.92
C GLU A 41 -3.71 -0.79 28.30
N SER A 42 -4.51 -0.16 29.17
CA SER A 42 -5.85 -0.66 29.53
C SER A 42 -6.92 -0.37 28.48
N ALA A 43 -6.81 0.73 27.73
CA ALA A 43 -7.82 1.14 26.76
C ALA A 43 -7.85 0.22 25.51
N TRP A 44 -6.69 -0.34 25.13
CA TRP A 44 -6.58 -1.19 23.93
C TRP A 44 -6.86 -2.68 24.21
N MET A 45 -6.57 -3.16 25.42
CA MET A 45 -6.86 -4.55 25.81
C MET A 45 -8.37 -4.82 25.95
N ASP A 46 -9.16 -3.79 26.29
CA ASP A 46 -10.62 -3.86 26.36
C ASP A 46 -11.30 -3.92 24.97
N LEU A 47 -10.55 -3.69 23.88
CA LEU A 47 -11.04 -3.75 22.50
C LEU A 47 -10.79 -5.10 21.81
N LEU A 48 -10.17 -6.06 22.51
CA LEU A 48 -10.03 -7.43 22.01
C LEU A 48 -11.24 -8.27 22.45
N PRO A 49 -11.90 -9.02 21.55
CA PRO A 49 -12.89 -10.01 21.97
C PRO A 49 -12.15 -11.06 22.83
N LEU A 50 -12.61 -11.22 24.08
CA LEU A 50 -12.11 -12.24 25.00
C LEU A 50 -12.21 -13.61 24.34
N ALA A 51 -11.07 -14.29 24.20
CA ALA A 51 -10.98 -15.65 23.72
C ALA A 51 -11.77 -16.59 24.64
N GLY A 52 -13.00 -16.92 24.25
CA GLY A 52 -13.87 -17.77 25.06
C GLY A 52 -15.30 -17.93 24.54
N SER A 53 -15.51 -18.04 23.22
CA SER A 53 -16.83 -18.38 22.71
C SER A 53 -16.75 -19.29 21.49
N THR A 54 -17.42 -20.42 21.60
CA THR A 54 -17.51 -21.51 20.63
C THR A 54 -18.00 -21.04 19.25
N THR A 55 -17.71 -21.86 18.23
CA THR A 55 -17.78 -21.69 16.77
C THR A 55 -19.06 -21.13 16.11
N ALA A 56 -20.03 -20.64 16.89
CA ALA A 56 -21.21 -19.91 16.40
C ALA A 56 -21.15 -18.39 16.67
N ALA A 57 -20.30 -17.92 17.62
CA ALA A 57 -20.22 -16.51 18.01
C ALA A 57 -19.30 -15.66 17.10
N ALA A 58 -18.30 -16.26 16.45
CA ALA A 58 -17.37 -15.54 15.57
C ALA A 58 -18.07 -14.89 14.35
N ALA A 59 -19.17 -15.48 13.86
CA ALA A 59 -19.96 -14.91 12.76
C ALA A 59 -20.86 -13.74 13.19
N ALA A 60 -21.12 -13.60 14.50
CA ALA A 60 -21.90 -12.49 15.05
C ALA A 60 -21.01 -11.28 15.40
N GLU A 61 -19.75 -11.50 15.78
CA GLU A 61 -18.79 -10.45 16.15
C GLU A 61 -18.22 -9.66 14.96
N GLU A 62 -18.07 -10.29 13.78
CA GLU A 62 -17.70 -9.57 12.54
C GLU A 62 -18.76 -8.53 12.14
N PHE A 63 -19.99 -8.69 12.63
CA PHE A 63 -21.12 -7.79 12.37
C PHE A 63 -21.17 -6.59 13.33
N ASP A 64 -20.39 -6.59 14.41
CA ASP A 64 -20.45 -5.58 15.48
C ASP A 64 -19.56 -4.36 15.19
N TRP A 65 -18.37 -4.57 14.59
CA TRP A 65 -17.47 -3.47 14.20
C TRP A 65 -18.08 -2.51 13.17
N ALA A 66 -18.87 -3.04 12.23
CA ALA A 66 -19.61 -2.23 11.27
C ALA A 66 -20.75 -1.44 11.94
N MET A 67 -21.30 -1.95 13.04
CA MET A 67 -22.33 -1.26 13.82
C MET A 67 -21.71 -0.16 14.71
N LEU A 68 -20.60 -0.44 15.37
CA LEU A 68 -19.83 0.52 16.16
C LEU A 68 -19.38 1.71 15.30
N TYR A 69 -18.88 1.44 14.09
CA TYR A 69 -18.48 2.47 13.12
C TYR A 69 -19.66 3.34 12.64
N ARG A 70 -20.84 2.74 12.44
CA ARG A 70 -22.08 3.50 12.12
C ARG A 70 -22.55 4.37 13.28
N THR A 71 -22.39 3.88 14.51
CA THR A 71 -22.80 4.59 15.73
C THR A 71 -21.89 5.80 15.99
N LEU A 72 -20.58 5.64 15.77
CA LEU A 72 -19.60 6.73 15.84
C LEU A 72 -19.81 7.78 14.75
N LYS A 73 -20.22 7.40 13.53
CA LYS A 73 -20.56 8.36 12.46
C LYS A 73 -21.96 8.98 12.60
N GLY A 74 -22.89 8.33 13.29
CA GLY A 74 -24.25 8.82 13.54
C GLY A 74 -24.39 9.73 14.77
N GLY A 75 -23.32 9.88 15.56
CA GLY A 75 -23.32 10.58 16.85
C GLY A 75 -23.15 12.10 16.81
N VAL A 76 -23.45 12.78 15.70
CA VAL A 76 -23.50 14.26 15.67
C VAL A 76 -24.92 14.70 15.33
N GLY A 77 -25.71 14.91 16.39
CA GLY A 77 -27.00 15.60 16.36
C GLY A 77 -28.20 14.66 16.27
N SER A 78 -28.78 14.30 17.42
CA SER A 78 -30.14 13.74 17.46
C SER A 78 -30.82 14.12 18.77
N SER A 79 -31.40 15.32 18.80
CA SER A 79 -32.62 15.58 19.57
C SER A 79 -33.80 15.66 18.60
N ALA A 80 -34.64 14.63 18.65
CA ALA A 80 -36.06 14.57 18.32
C ALA A 80 -36.55 14.91 16.89
N ALA A 81 -36.96 13.84 16.20
CA ALA A 81 -38.22 13.67 15.46
C ALA A 81 -38.55 14.63 14.30
N GLN A 82 -38.39 14.14 13.07
CA GLN A 82 -39.48 14.14 12.08
C GLN A 82 -39.26 13.03 11.03
N ALA A 83 -40.27 12.17 10.92
CA ALA A 83 -40.37 11.13 9.91
C ALA A 83 -40.63 11.79 8.53
N GLY A 84 -39.90 11.35 7.49
CA GLY A 84 -40.25 11.69 6.11
C GLY A 84 -39.12 12.04 5.14
N ALA A 85 -37.85 11.84 5.48
CA ALA A 85 -36.76 12.05 4.52
C ALA A 85 -35.95 10.76 4.35
N THR A 86 -36.03 10.15 3.18
CA THR A 86 -34.99 9.25 2.68
C THR A 86 -33.64 9.97 2.80
N PRO A 87 -32.62 9.40 3.46
CA PRO A 87 -31.29 9.99 3.43
C PRO A 87 -30.71 9.72 2.04
N SER A 88 -31.06 10.58 1.10
CA SER A 88 -30.27 10.83 -0.09
C SER A 88 -28.95 11.42 0.40
N SER A 89 -27.99 10.57 0.73
CA SER A 89 -26.59 10.99 0.75
C SER A 89 -26.14 11.18 -0.70
N SER A 90 -26.73 12.18 -1.37
CA SER A 90 -26.21 12.66 -2.64
C SER A 90 -24.82 13.18 -2.36
N SER A 91 -23.79 12.50 -2.86
CA SER A 91 -22.43 13.05 -2.86
C SER A 91 -22.48 14.38 -3.59
N PHE A 92 -22.39 15.49 -2.83
CA PHE A 92 -22.57 16.83 -3.38
C PHE A 92 -21.52 17.16 -4.45
N LEU A 93 -20.34 16.54 -4.35
CA LEU A 93 -19.27 16.62 -5.36
C LEU A 93 -18.80 15.21 -5.72
N VAL A 94 -18.55 15.00 -7.00
CA VAL A 94 -17.97 13.77 -7.57
C VAL A 94 -16.71 14.18 -8.34
N GLU A 95 -15.62 13.47 -8.12
CA GLU A 95 -14.37 13.68 -8.86
C GLU A 95 -14.60 13.39 -10.35
N ALA A 96 -14.09 14.28 -11.21
CA ALA A 96 -14.13 14.05 -12.65
C ALA A 96 -13.13 12.95 -13.03
N SER A 97 -13.57 11.98 -13.84
CA SER A 97 -12.69 10.93 -14.33
C SER A 97 -11.57 11.52 -15.18
N LEU A 98 -10.35 11.00 -15.04
CA LEU A 98 -9.24 11.31 -15.96
C LEU A 98 -9.57 10.92 -17.41
N HIS A 99 -10.50 9.97 -17.61
CA HIS A 99 -11.01 9.62 -18.93
C HIS A 99 -11.88 10.72 -19.55
N ASP A 100 -12.44 11.63 -18.77
CA ASP A 100 -13.39 12.65 -19.22
C ASP A 100 -12.75 14.03 -19.40
N VAL A 101 -11.48 14.20 -19.00
CA VAL A 101 -10.76 15.48 -19.05
C VAL A 101 -9.52 15.36 -19.91
N ARG A 102 -9.42 16.19 -20.95
CA ARG A 102 -8.24 16.30 -21.81
C ARG A 102 -7.61 17.67 -21.65
N LEU A 103 -6.30 17.67 -21.43
CA LEU A 103 -5.51 18.90 -21.49
C LEU A 103 -5.30 19.26 -22.96
N ASP A 104 -5.32 20.55 -23.26
CA ASP A 104 -4.96 21.04 -24.59
C ASP A 104 -3.46 20.76 -24.81
N PRO A 105 -3.07 20.02 -25.87
CA PRO A 105 -1.66 19.83 -26.22
C PRO A 105 -0.91 21.14 -26.49
N GLY A 106 -1.63 22.21 -26.85
CA GLY A 106 -1.10 23.56 -27.00
C GLY A 106 -0.89 24.32 -25.69
N ASP A 107 -1.33 23.78 -24.55
CA ASP A 107 -1.09 24.40 -23.24
C ASP A 107 0.40 24.34 -22.87
N GLU A 108 0.99 25.53 -22.73
CA GLU A 108 2.43 25.66 -22.55
C GLU A 108 2.96 25.08 -21.24
N VAL A 109 2.11 24.85 -20.24
CA VAL A 109 2.52 24.49 -18.88
C VAL A 109 2.08 23.07 -18.54
N TYR A 110 0.79 22.81 -18.42
CA TYR A 110 0.21 21.52 -18.06
C TYR A 110 0.23 20.53 -19.22
N GLY A 111 -0.01 20.99 -20.45
CA GLY A 111 0.12 20.15 -21.65
C GLY A 111 1.56 19.68 -21.84
N ARG A 112 2.52 20.62 -21.76
CA ARG A 112 3.96 20.31 -21.80
C ARG A 112 4.41 19.38 -20.67
N ALA A 113 3.95 19.60 -19.44
CA ALA A 113 4.27 18.74 -18.30
C ALA A 113 3.72 17.32 -18.47
N GLN A 114 2.48 17.18 -18.94
CA GLN A 114 1.89 15.86 -19.24
C GLN A 114 2.70 15.13 -20.31
N GLN A 115 3.03 15.80 -21.41
CA GLN A 115 3.80 15.20 -22.51
C GLN A 115 5.20 14.78 -22.06
N THR A 116 5.90 15.64 -21.31
CA THR A 116 7.23 15.32 -20.76
C THR A 116 7.17 14.09 -19.85
N ASN A 117 6.15 14.00 -18.99
CA ASN A 117 5.99 12.85 -18.11
C ASN A 117 5.61 11.57 -18.89
N LEU A 118 4.79 11.68 -19.94
CA LEU A 118 4.49 10.55 -20.83
C LEU A 118 5.76 10.01 -21.50
N GLU A 119 6.60 10.89 -22.04
CA GLU A 119 7.87 10.52 -22.66
C GLU A 119 8.81 9.82 -21.67
N TYR A 120 8.87 10.33 -20.43
CA TYR A 120 9.64 9.70 -19.36
C TYR A 120 9.14 8.27 -19.05
N LEU A 121 7.81 8.09 -18.92
CA LEU A 121 7.21 6.77 -18.67
C LEU A 121 7.47 5.78 -19.82
N LEU A 122 7.48 6.26 -21.07
CA LEU A 122 7.76 5.46 -22.25
C LEU A 122 9.25 5.07 -22.37
N LEU A 123 10.16 5.90 -21.85
CA LEU A 123 11.60 5.64 -21.82
C LEU A 123 11.96 4.45 -20.92
N LEU A 124 11.14 4.15 -19.91
CA LEU A 124 11.40 3.09 -18.94
C LEU A 124 11.23 1.70 -19.58
N ASP A 125 12.21 0.83 -19.37
CA ASP A 125 12.27 -0.52 -19.88
C ASP A 125 11.55 -1.49 -18.94
N VAL A 126 10.69 -2.33 -19.50
CA VAL A 126 9.84 -3.25 -18.74
C VAL A 126 10.70 -4.28 -17.99
N ASP A 127 11.69 -4.87 -18.66
CA ASP A 127 12.52 -5.92 -18.07
C ASP A 127 13.38 -5.39 -16.93
N ARG A 128 13.90 -4.17 -17.06
CA ARG A 128 14.65 -3.47 -16.01
C ARG A 128 13.78 -3.09 -14.81
N LEU A 129 12.54 -2.65 -15.04
CA LEU A 129 11.59 -2.35 -13.95
C LEU A 129 11.35 -3.60 -13.09
N VAL A 130 11.06 -4.73 -13.70
CA VAL A 130 10.69 -5.96 -12.96
C VAL A 130 11.89 -6.86 -12.64
N TRP A 131 13.11 -6.41 -12.92
CA TRP A 131 14.32 -7.23 -12.80
C TRP A 131 14.48 -7.82 -11.39
N SER A 132 14.39 -6.98 -10.36
CA SER A 132 14.58 -7.38 -8.96
C SER A 132 13.46 -8.32 -8.48
N PHE A 133 12.22 -8.12 -8.94
CA PHE A 133 11.10 -9.03 -8.66
C PHE A 133 11.32 -10.42 -9.26
N ARG A 134 11.77 -10.48 -10.52
CA ARG A 134 12.09 -11.74 -11.19
C ARG A 134 13.22 -12.48 -10.50
N ARG A 135 14.29 -11.77 -10.12
CA ARG A 135 15.40 -12.36 -9.35
C ARG A 135 14.94 -12.92 -8.00
N GLN A 136 14.10 -12.17 -7.28
CA GLN A 136 13.51 -12.61 -6.02
C GLN A 136 12.64 -13.86 -6.21
N ALA A 137 11.84 -13.89 -7.28
CA ALA A 137 10.94 -14.98 -7.61
C ALA A 137 11.64 -16.21 -8.25
N GLY A 138 12.96 -16.18 -8.45
CA GLY A 138 13.71 -17.24 -9.13
C GLY A 138 13.41 -17.36 -10.63
N LEU A 139 12.89 -16.30 -11.26
CA LEU A 139 12.56 -16.24 -12.67
C LEU A 139 13.71 -15.64 -13.52
N PRO A 140 13.77 -15.92 -14.83
CA PRO A 140 14.71 -15.26 -15.74
C PRO A 140 14.55 -13.74 -15.70
N ALA A 141 15.63 -13.01 -15.45
CA ALA A 141 15.66 -11.55 -15.32
C ALA A 141 16.61 -10.94 -16.37
N PRO A 142 16.17 -10.75 -17.62
CA PRO A 142 16.99 -10.15 -18.68
C PRO A 142 17.38 -8.71 -18.33
N GLY A 143 18.57 -8.30 -18.77
CA GLY A 143 19.12 -6.96 -18.51
C GLY A 143 19.69 -6.81 -17.10
N ALA A 144 19.59 -5.59 -16.56
CA ALA A 144 20.11 -5.20 -15.26
C ALA A 144 19.13 -4.24 -14.57
N PRO A 145 19.11 -4.19 -13.23
CA PRO A 145 18.21 -3.28 -12.52
C PRO A 145 18.54 -1.82 -12.84
N TYR A 146 17.60 -0.95 -12.49
CA TYR A 146 17.91 0.48 -12.43
C TYR A 146 18.89 0.77 -11.29
N GLY A 147 19.59 1.91 -11.40
CA GLY A 147 20.49 2.38 -10.35
C GLY A 147 19.76 3.09 -9.22
N GLY A 148 20.48 3.86 -8.42
CA GLY A 148 19.90 4.61 -7.31
C GLY A 148 19.23 3.67 -6.30
N TRP A 149 18.02 4.00 -5.86
CA TRP A 149 17.29 3.21 -4.86
C TRP A 149 16.71 1.89 -5.41
N GLU A 150 16.73 1.69 -6.73
CA GLU A 150 16.31 0.44 -7.40
C GLU A 150 17.47 -0.54 -7.62
N GLY A 151 18.68 -0.22 -7.16
CA GLY A 151 19.84 -1.08 -7.29
C GLY A 151 19.63 -2.46 -6.65
N ALA A 152 20.27 -3.51 -7.21
CA ALA A 152 20.07 -4.91 -6.82
C ALA A 152 20.21 -5.21 -5.32
N VAL A 153 21.03 -4.44 -4.62
CA VAL A 153 21.38 -4.63 -3.20
C VAL A 153 20.74 -3.58 -2.28
N VAL A 154 19.96 -2.65 -2.83
CA VAL A 154 19.32 -1.59 -2.04
C VAL A 154 18.04 -2.12 -1.42
N GLU A 155 17.85 -1.88 -0.13
CA GLU A 155 16.72 -2.45 0.61
C GLU A 155 15.36 -1.87 0.19
N LEU A 156 15.34 -0.65 -0.35
CA LEU A 156 14.13 0.05 -0.82
C LEU A 156 13.68 -0.35 -2.24
N ARG A 157 14.43 -1.20 -2.95
CA ARG A 157 14.15 -1.55 -4.36
C ARG A 157 12.73 -2.08 -4.55
N GLY A 158 12.13 -1.80 -5.70
CA GLY A 158 10.75 -2.13 -6.06
C GLY A 158 9.75 -1.01 -5.75
N HIS A 159 10.09 -0.05 -4.89
CA HIS A 159 9.19 1.04 -4.54
C HIS A 159 8.87 1.93 -5.76
N PHE A 160 9.85 2.15 -6.64
CA PHE A 160 9.67 2.94 -7.86
C PHE A 160 8.72 2.26 -8.83
N VAL A 161 8.73 0.92 -8.89
CA VAL A 161 7.84 0.15 -9.76
C VAL A 161 6.39 0.32 -9.32
N GLY A 162 6.12 0.37 -8.01
CA GLY A 162 4.80 0.73 -7.49
C GLY A 162 4.33 2.11 -7.96
N HIS A 163 5.20 3.13 -7.86
CA HIS A 163 4.91 4.47 -8.38
C HIS A 163 4.69 4.48 -9.89
N TYR A 164 5.50 3.72 -10.65
CA TYR A 164 5.34 3.58 -12.10
C TYR A 164 3.96 3.05 -12.47
N LEU A 165 3.45 2.02 -11.78
CA LEU A 165 2.13 1.47 -12.02
C LEU A 165 1.03 2.54 -11.86
N SER A 166 1.04 3.30 -10.77
CA SER A 166 0.10 4.41 -10.56
C SER A 166 0.22 5.49 -11.64
N ALA A 167 1.45 5.92 -11.93
CA ALA A 167 1.72 6.97 -12.91
C ALA A 167 1.28 6.57 -14.31
N ALA A 168 1.57 5.32 -14.72
CA ALA A 168 1.20 4.80 -16.02
C ALA A 168 -0.33 4.65 -16.18
N ALA A 169 -1.03 4.17 -15.15
CA ALA A 169 -2.50 4.08 -15.18
C ALA A 169 -3.16 5.46 -15.35
N LYS A 170 -2.73 6.43 -14.55
CA LYS A 170 -3.25 7.82 -14.60
C LYS A 170 -2.91 8.50 -15.92
N MET A 171 -1.67 8.37 -16.38
CA MET A 171 -1.24 8.93 -17.66
C MET A 171 -2.00 8.30 -18.85
N TRP A 172 -2.22 6.98 -18.82
CA TRP A 172 -3.01 6.30 -19.84
C TRP A 172 -4.46 6.78 -19.84
N ALA A 173 -5.10 6.96 -18.68
CA ALA A 173 -6.47 7.48 -18.63
C ALA A 173 -6.57 8.91 -19.19
N SER A 174 -5.56 9.76 -18.94
CA SER A 174 -5.55 11.13 -19.45
C SER A 174 -5.22 11.27 -20.94
N THR A 175 -4.50 10.31 -21.53
CA THR A 175 -3.96 10.45 -22.90
C THR A 175 -4.40 9.36 -23.87
N HIS A 176 -4.88 8.22 -23.36
CA HIS A 176 -5.13 6.99 -24.11
C HIS A 176 -3.97 6.51 -24.99
N ASN A 177 -2.73 6.81 -24.58
CA ASN A 177 -1.56 6.38 -25.34
C ASN A 177 -1.45 4.83 -25.39
N GLY A 178 -1.60 4.24 -26.58
CA GLY A 178 -1.60 2.79 -26.76
C GLY A 178 -0.25 2.11 -26.46
N THR A 179 0.87 2.79 -26.71
CA THR A 179 2.20 2.27 -26.38
C THR A 179 2.39 2.15 -24.87
N LEU A 180 1.95 3.17 -24.11
CA LEU A 180 1.97 3.13 -22.65
C LEU A 180 1.05 2.02 -22.11
N ALA A 181 -0.14 1.85 -22.70
CA ALA A 181 -1.07 0.77 -22.34
C ALA A 181 -0.41 -0.62 -22.46
N GLY A 182 0.32 -0.85 -23.55
CA GLY A 182 1.10 -2.08 -23.75
C GLY A 182 2.21 -2.26 -22.70
N LYS A 183 3.00 -1.22 -22.44
CA LYS A 183 4.09 -1.26 -21.44
C LYS A 183 3.57 -1.52 -20.02
N MET A 184 2.55 -0.79 -19.56
CA MET A 184 2.02 -0.96 -18.21
C MET A 184 1.38 -2.35 -18.02
N SER A 185 0.70 -2.87 -19.04
CA SER A 185 0.15 -4.23 -19.01
C SER A 185 1.25 -5.28 -18.92
N ALA A 186 2.34 -5.11 -19.68
CA ALA A 186 3.50 -6.00 -19.62
C ALA A 186 4.19 -6.00 -18.24
N VAL A 187 4.25 -4.84 -17.56
CA VAL A 187 4.75 -4.78 -16.18
C VAL A 187 3.83 -5.55 -15.23
N VAL A 188 2.50 -5.34 -15.29
CA VAL A 188 1.54 -6.08 -14.46
C VAL A 188 1.66 -7.58 -14.72
N ASP A 189 1.79 -8.02 -15.98
CA ASP A 189 1.94 -9.42 -16.34
C ASP A 189 3.21 -10.06 -15.79
N ALA A 190 4.33 -9.33 -15.85
CA ALA A 190 5.58 -9.81 -15.29
C ALA A 190 5.56 -9.88 -13.76
N LEU A 191 4.94 -8.89 -13.09
CA LEU A 191 4.75 -8.91 -11.64
C LEU A 191 3.80 -10.04 -11.21
N HIS A 192 2.73 -10.29 -11.97
CA HIS A 192 1.83 -11.42 -11.75
C HIS A 192 2.60 -12.75 -11.85
N ALA A 193 3.43 -12.93 -12.89
CA ALA A 193 4.27 -14.11 -13.01
C ALA A 193 5.22 -14.28 -11.81
N CYS A 194 5.76 -13.18 -11.27
CA CYS A 194 6.57 -13.21 -10.04
C CYS A 194 5.74 -13.63 -8.83
N GLN A 195 4.54 -13.08 -8.63
CA GLN A 195 3.67 -13.43 -7.50
C GLN A 195 3.25 -14.92 -7.54
N GLN A 196 3.03 -15.46 -8.74
CA GLN A 196 2.66 -16.86 -8.96
C GLN A 196 3.85 -17.83 -8.99
N ALA A 197 5.09 -17.33 -8.91
CA ALA A 197 6.27 -18.18 -8.99
C ALA A 197 6.31 -19.16 -7.81
N PRO A 198 6.80 -20.40 -8.01
CA PRO A 198 6.90 -21.40 -6.94
C PRO A 198 7.69 -20.90 -5.71
N ALA A 199 8.70 -20.04 -5.91
CA ALA A 199 9.46 -19.44 -4.82
C ALA A 199 8.61 -18.57 -3.87
N ASN A 200 7.49 -18.03 -4.36
CA ASN A 200 6.53 -17.26 -3.57
C ASN A 200 5.31 -18.09 -3.15
N GLY A 201 5.27 -19.37 -3.53
CA GLY A 201 4.31 -20.38 -3.08
C GLY A 201 2.84 -20.06 -3.39
N GLY A 202 2.55 -19.14 -4.32
CA GLY A 202 1.18 -18.66 -4.56
C GLY A 202 0.54 -17.99 -3.33
N THR A 203 1.34 -17.56 -2.36
CA THR A 203 0.89 -17.06 -1.05
C THR A 203 0.26 -15.67 -1.09
N GLY A 204 0.29 -15.01 -2.24
CA GLY A 204 -0.03 -13.59 -2.39
C GLY A 204 1.19 -12.67 -2.21
N TYR A 205 2.35 -13.21 -1.81
CA TYR A 205 3.58 -12.45 -1.67
C TYR A 205 4.08 -11.86 -3.00
N LEU A 206 4.34 -10.55 -3.01
CA LEU A 206 4.98 -9.86 -4.12
C LEU A 206 5.89 -8.74 -3.59
N SER A 207 7.19 -8.88 -3.79
CA SER A 207 8.20 -7.86 -3.50
C SER A 207 9.43 -8.05 -4.38
N ALA A 208 10.28 -7.02 -4.46
CA ALA A 208 11.60 -7.07 -5.09
C ALA A 208 12.71 -7.59 -4.15
N PHE A 209 12.35 -7.92 -2.91
CA PHE A 209 13.23 -8.39 -1.84
C PHE A 209 12.62 -9.59 -1.10
N PRO A 210 13.38 -10.32 -0.27
CA PRO A 210 12.85 -11.50 0.44
C PRO A 210 11.96 -11.13 1.63
N ALA A 211 11.10 -12.08 2.05
CA ALA A 211 10.17 -11.88 3.17
C ALA A 211 10.87 -11.57 4.50
N GLU A 212 12.14 -11.95 4.63
CA GLU A 212 13.02 -11.67 5.78
C GLU A 212 13.12 -10.18 6.10
N PHE A 213 12.92 -9.28 5.13
CA PHE A 213 12.89 -7.84 5.39
C PHE A 213 11.70 -7.44 6.27
N PHE A 214 10.56 -8.12 6.12
CA PHE A 214 9.41 -7.93 7.01
C PHE A 214 9.67 -8.56 8.37
N ASP A 215 10.35 -9.71 8.42
CA ASP A 215 10.75 -10.33 9.70
C ASP A 215 11.64 -9.36 10.51
N ARG A 216 12.62 -8.71 9.87
CA ARG A 216 13.44 -7.65 10.49
C ARG A 216 12.60 -6.47 10.97
N PHE A 217 11.71 -5.94 10.13
CA PHE A 217 10.85 -4.82 10.49
C PHE A 217 9.98 -5.14 11.72
N GLU A 218 9.30 -6.28 11.70
CA GLU A 218 8.43 -6.75 12.78
C GLU A 218 9.23 -7.12 14.03
N ALA A 219 10.52 -7.44 13.86
CA ALA A 219 11.47 -7.64 14.93
C ALA A 219 12.06 -6.33 15.50
N ILE A 220 11.69 -5.16 14.96
CA ILE A 220 12.29 -3.84 15.26
C ILE A 220 13.82 -3.88 15.03
N GLN A 221 14.22 -4.62 14.00
CA GLN A 221 15.59 -4.65 13.51
C GLN A 221 15.73 -3.69 12.33
N PRO A 222 16.95 -3.20 12.07
CA PRO A 222 17.18 -2.23 11.01
C PRO A 222 16.78 -2.84 9.68
N VAL A 223 16.01 -2.14 8.86
CA VAL A 223 15.70 -2.49 7.48
C VAL A 223 15.05 -1.28 6.83
N TRP A 224 15.37 -0.99 5.57
CA TRP A 224 14.84 0.21 4.93
C TRP A 224 13.41 0.03 4.40
N ALA A 225 12.43 0.53 5.18
CA ALA A 225 11.05 0.82 4.77
C ALA A 225 10.35 -0.26 3.89
N PRO A 226 10.31 -1.54 4.34
CA PRO A 226 9.72 -2.61 3.54
C PRO A 226 8.19 -2.46 3.40
N TYR A 227 7.48 -2.04 4.45
CA TYR A 227 6.03 -1.80 4.38
C TYR A 227 5.66 -0.60 3.49
N TYR A 228 6.46 0.47 3.50
CA TYR A 228 6.32 1.55 2.52
C TYR A 228 6.41 1.05 1.08
N THR A 229 7.39 0.18 0.80
CA THR A 229 7.63 -0.35 -0.55
C THR A 229 6.42 -1.15 -1.03
N ILE A 230 5.88 -2.01 -0.17
CA ILE A 230 4.66 -2.77 -0.46
C ILE A 230 3.47 -1.87 -0.66
N HIS A 231 3.31 -0.82 0.16
CA HIS A 231 2.24 0.15 -0.04
C HIS A 231 2.28 0.74 -1.46
N LYS A 232 3.45 1.10 -1.99
CA LYS A 232 3.54 1.63 -3.37
C LYS A 232 3.13 0.60 -4.40
N ILE A 233 3.53 -0.65 -4.22
CA ILE A 233 3.16 -1.75 -5.12
C ILE A 233 1.65 -2.00 -5.07
N MET A 234 1.07 -2.07 -3.87
CA MET A 234 -0.37 -2.29 -3.66
C MET A 234 -1.21 -1.15 -4.25
N GLN A 235 -0.85 0.12 -3.97
CA GLN A 235 -1.56 1.26 -4.54
C GLN A 235 -1.39 1.31 -6.06
N GLY A 236 -0.21 0.99 -6.58
CA GLY A 236 0.05 0.90 -8.01
C GLY A 236 -0.85 -0.13 -8.71
N LEU A 237 -0.95 -1.35 -8.15
CA LEU A 237 -1.84 -2.39 -8.65
C LEU A 237 -3.33 -1.99 -8.52
N LEU A 238 -3.69 -1.32 -7.43
CA LEU A 238 -5.05 -0.83 -7.25
C LEU A 238 -5.42 0.24 -8.27
N ASP A 239 -4.52 1.18 -8.57
CA ASP A 239 -4.70 2.20 -9.60
C ASP A 239 -4.83 1.57 -11.00
N GLN A 240 -4.04 0.53 -11.29
CA GLN A 240 -4.18 -0.25 -12.53
C GLN A 240 -5.58 -0.85 -12.69
N TYR A 241 -6.24 -1.23 -11.59
CA TYR A 241 -7.62 -1.67 -11.61
C TYR A 241 -8.61 -0.51 -11.69
N MET A 242 -8.54 0.45 -10.76
CA MET A 242 -9.53 1.51 -10.59
C MET A 242 -9.54 2.51 -11.75
N VAL A 243 -8.36 2.82 -12.30
CA VAL A 243 -8.20 3.80 -13.37
C VAL A 243 -8.14 3.11 -14.73
N ALA A 244 -7.49 1.94 -14.82
CA ALA A 244 -7.25 1.25 -16.08
C ALA A 244 -8.05 -0.03 -16.33
N GLY A 245 -8.89 -0.46 -15.39
CA GLY A 245 -9.76 -1.63 -15.57
C GLY A 245 -9.03 -2.96 -15.59
N ASN A 246 -7.77 -3.03 -15.14
CA ASN A 246 -7.00 -4.27 -15.15
C ASN A 246 -7.43 -5.21 -14.00
N GLY A 247 -8.35 -6.13 -14.29
CA GLY A 247 -8.87 -7.10 -13.30
C GLY A 247 -7.82 -8.05 -12.73
N LYS A 248 -6.72 -8.31 -13.46
CA LYS A 248 -5.60 -9.11 -12.95
C LYS A 248 -4.90 -8.38 -11.79
N ALA A 249 -4.70 -7.08 -11.93
CA ALA A 249 -4.09 -6.26 -10.89
C ALA A 249 -4.91 -6.28 -9.59
N LEU A 250 -6.26 -6.26 -9.68
CA LEU A 250 -7.14 -6.40 -8.50
C LEU A 250 -6.91 -7.73 -7.78
N ALA A 251 -6.88 -8.85 -8.51
CA ALA A 251 -6.66 -10.16 -7.91
C ALA A 251 -5.29 -10.22 -7.19
N MET A 252 -4.26 -9.63 -7.79
CA MET A 252 -2.92 -9.57 -7.20
C MET A 252 -2.91 -8.79 -5.89
N VAL A 253 -3.49 -7.58 -5.85
CA VAL A 253 -3.48 -6.74 -4.64
C VAL A 253 -4.36 -7.32 -3.54
N VAL A 254 -5.47 -7.99 -3.87
CA VAL A 254 -6.29 -8.72 -2.90
C VAL A 254 -5.48 -9.86 -2.26
N ALA A 255 -4.73 -10.62 -3.06
CA ALA A 255 -3.85 -11.66 -2.53
C ALA A 255 -2.73 -11.08 -1.64
N MET A 256 -2.17 -9.91 -2.00
CA MET A 256 -1.21 -9.21 -1.14
C MET A 256 -1.85 -8.77 0.18
N ALA A 257 -3.06 -8.22 0.15
CA ALA A 257 -3.77 -7.80 1.36
C ALA A 257 -3.99 -8.99 2.32
N GLY A 258 -4.41 -10.15 1.80
CA GLY A 258 -4.52 -11.38 2.58
C GLY A 258 -3.19 -11.82 3.20
N TYR A 259 -2.11 -11.81 2.42
CA TYR A 259 -0.77 -12.16 2.90
C TYR A 259 -0.31 -11.25 4.05
N PHE A 260 -0.36 -9.93 3.88
CA PHE A 260 0.10 -8.98 4.90
C PHE A 260 -0.86 -8.89 6.10
N GLY A 261 -2.16 -9.11 5.90
CA GLY A 261 -3.12 -9.25 7.00
C GLY A 261 -2.79 -10.43 7.91
N GLU A 262 -2.43 -11.59 7.34
CA GLU A 262 -1.98 -12.74 8.11
C GLU A 262 -0.65 -12.46 8.82
N ARG A 263 0.29 -11.74 8.20
CA ARG A 263 1.53 -11.33 8.88
C ARG A 263 1.26 -10.48 10.11
N VAL A 264 0.43 -9.44 10.00
CA VAL A 264 0.07 -8.59 11.14
C VAL A 264 -0.59 -9.41 12.24
N ARG A 265 -1.54 -10.28 11.90
CA ARG A 265 -2.17 -11.22 12.85
C ARG A 265 -1.13 -12.08 13.56
N SER A 266 -0.20 -12.66 12.82
CA SER A 266 0.89 -13.50 13.36
C SER A 266 1.82 -12.70 14.29
N VAL A 267 2.15 -11.45 13.97
CA VAL A 267 3.00 -10.60 14.83
C VAL A 267 2.30 -10.33 16.16
N ILE A 268 1.02 -9.94 16.12
CA ILE A 268 0.23 -9.67 17.32
C ILE A 268 0.11 -10.92 18.20
N GLN A 269 -0.15 -12.08 17.58
CA GLN A 269 -0.27 -13.35 18.29
C GLN A 269 1.04 -13.84 18.90
N ARG A 270 2.18 -13.67 18.22
CA ARG A 270 3.49 -14.15 18.70
C ARG A 270 4.17 -13.19 19.66
N HIS A 271 3.88 -11.90 19.56
CA HIS A 271 4.53 -10.86 20.35
C HIS A 271 3.52 -10.08 21.19
N SER A 272 2.93 -9.03 20.63
CA SER A 272 1.88 -8.22 21.25
C SER A 272 1.34 -7.21 20.23
N ILE A 273 0.21 -6.59 20.56
CA ILE A 273 -0.29 -5.43 19.82
C ILE A 273 0.67 -4.23 19.92
N GLU A 274 1.28 -4.03 21.09
CA GLU A 274 2.30 -2.99 21.30
C GLU A 274 3.48 -3.18 20.36
N ARG A 275 4.01 -4.41 20.23
CA ARG A 275 5.09 -4.73 19.29
C ARG A 275 4.76 -4.32 17.86
N HIS A 276 3.53 -4.59 17.42
CA HIS A 276 3.06 -4.16 16.11
C HIS A 276 3.11 -2.63 15.99
N TRP A 277 2.51 -1.89 16.94
CA TRP A 277 2.54 -0.42 16.93
C TRP A 277 3.95 0.16 16.97
N THR A 278 4.84 -0.40 17.79
CA THR A 278 6.24 0.05 17.85
C THR A 278 6.94 -0.12 16.51
N SER A 279 6.67 -1.20 15.77
CA SER A 279 7.23 -1.40 14.43
C SER A 279 6.78 -0.32 13.43
N LEU A 280 5.58 0.24 13.60
CA LEU A 280 5.05 1.30 12.74
C LEU A 280 5.70 2.68 12.96
N ASN A 281 6.63 2.81 13.93
CA ASN A 281 7.50 3.99 14.03
C ASN A 281 8.53 4.06 12.88
N GLU A 282 8.70 2.98 12.13
CA GLU A 282 9.39 2.98 10.85
C GLU A 282 8.43 3.30 9.68
N GLU A 283 8.98 3.68 8.53
CA GLU A 283 8.18 4.16 7.40
C GLU A 283 7.30 3.04 6.77
N THR A 284 5.99 3.18 6.95
CA THR A 284 4.97 2.22 6.46
C THR A 284 4.18 2.75 5.26
N GLY A 285 4.33 4.04 4.94
CA GLY A 285 3.54 4.70 3.91
C GLY A 285 2.06 4.84 4.29
N GLY A 286 1.18 4.67 3.32
CA GLY A 286 -0.28 4.80 3.44
C GLY A 286 -0.96 3.43 3.32
N MET A 287 -0.44 2.42 4.01
CA MET A 287 -1.00 1.06 3.95
C MET A 287 -2.49 1.04 4.32
N ASN A 288 -2.88 1.85 5.31
CA ASN A 288 -4.28 1.99 5.70
C ASN A 288 -5.16 2.49 4.55
N ASP A 289 -4.69 3.48 3.77
CA ASP A 289 -5.47 4.07 2.67
C ASP A 289 -5.74 3.05 1.56
N VAL A 290 -4.75 2.25 1.17
CA VAL A 290 -4.94 1.23 0.14
C VAL A 290 -5.88 0.12 0.62
N LEU A 291 -5.80 -0.29 1.90
CA LEU A 291 -6.70 -1.29 2.48
C LEU A 291 -8.15 -0.77 2.58
N TYR A 292 -8.35 0.49 2.96
CA TYR A 292 -9.69 1.09 2.97
C TYR A 292 -10.30 1.18 1.56
N GLN A 293 -9.50 1.55 0.55
CA GLN A 293 -9.95 1.56 -0.84
C GLN A 293 -10.32 0.15 -1.32
N LEU A 294 -9.50 -0.86 -1.02
CA LEU A 294 -9.82 -2.26 -1.34
C LEU A 294 -11.12 -2.73 -0.69
N TYR A 295 -11.33 -2.40 0.58
CA TYR A 295 -12.57 -2.73 1.28
C TYR A 295 -13.79 -2.09 0.61
N ALA A 296 -13.69 -0.80 0.23
CA ALA A 296 -14.75 -0.12 -0.49
C ALA A 296 -15.09 -0.81 -1.82
N ILE A 297 -14.07 -1.26 -2.56
CA ILE A 297 -14.26 -1.91 -3.86
C ILE A 297 -14.83 -3.32 -3.73
N THR A 298 -14.31 -4.11 -2.80
CA THR A 298 -14.62 -5.56 -2.71
C THR A 298 -15.85 -5.88 -1.88
N VAL A 299 -16.18 -5.05 -0.88
CA VAL A 299 -17.28 -5.29 0.06
C VAL A 299 -18.44 -4.32 -0.15
N ILE A 300 -18.16 -3.03 -0.36
CA ILE A 300 -19.19 -1.99 -0.44
C ILE A 300 -19.81 -1.92 -1.84
N LEU A 301 -19.02 -1.99 -2.91
CA LEU A 301 -19.52 -1.84 -4.28
C LEU A 301 -20.20 -3.13 -4.80
N PRO A 302 -21.50 -3.09 -5.18
CA PRO A 302 -22.25 -4.29 -5.58
C PRO A 302 -21.71 -5.01 -6.82
N ARG A 303 -20.97 -4.31 -7.68
CA ARG A 303 -20.42 -4.84 -8.94
C ARG A 303 -19.24 -5.81 -8.74
N HIS A 304 -18.69 -5.93 -7.54
CA HIS A 304 -17.45 -6.70 -7.27
C HIS A 304 -17.58 -7.71 -6.12
N ARG A 305 -18.81 -8.13 -5.79
CA ARG A 305 -19.15 -9.07 -4.69
C ARG A 305 -18.47 -10.46 -4.75
N LEU A 306 -17.73 -10.77 -5.80
CA LEU A 306 -16.98 -12.03 -5.95
C LEU A 306 -15.77 -12.13 -5.00
N PHE A 307 -15.31 -11.02 -4.40
CA PHE A 307 -14.08 -10.97 -3.58
C PHE A 307 -14.32 -10.85 -2.06
N ARG A 308 -15.54 -11.11 -1.58
CA ARG A 308 -16.00 -10.82 -0.21
C ARG A 308 -15.32 -11.63 0.92
N TYR A 309 -14.37 -12.52 0.60
CA TYR A 309 -13.76 -13.46 1.55
C TYR A 309 -12.25 -13.28 1.73
N ALA A 310 -11.67 -12.15 1.28
CA ALA A 310 -10.21 -11.96 1.24
C ALA A 310 -9.66 -10.78 2.05
N CYS A 311 -10.51 -10.07 2.81
CA CYS A 311 -10.10 -9.01 3.74
C CYS A 311 -10.56 -9.37 5.14
#